data_AF-A0A7C5VER7-F1
#
_entry.id   AF-A0A7C5VER7-F1
#
_cell.length_a   1.000
_cell.length_b   1.000
_cell.length_c   1.000
_cell.angle_alpha   90.00
_cell.angle_beta   90.00
_cell.angle_gamma   90.00
#
_symmetry.space_group_name_H-M   'P 1'
#
loop_
_entity.id
_entity.type
_entity.pdbx_description
1 polymer ?
#
loop_
_entity_poly.entity_id
_entity_poly.type
_entity_poly.pdbx_seq_one_letter_code
_entity_poly.pdbx_strand_id
1 'polypeptide(L)'
;MRRTLPIVVFLSLALAQTCQVQMTPPDYKELPVYMPQISLQVSPSALTQGGSFTVSASTTYPSATAWVRVRWGGGQLALQDVSWGTPGYSPLIQGPNGSQWVQNCPSVSTSTRELDDRDNGKHTFYAEALVYWREQYANFYCKTQQWDPSQNAWVPYEYYAYYQVYPSYTAPSYCTEQPNTRYWQVQSQVVSTSQTAYAYISWEQRAGTSYDTALQEFANRIMEDHKRATASMVAYAYAKEINDPVKSALAKVAQGYFYDCNWLGICNRADPAGEIKILTDVPSILSGLLATGRLCGGFITFCFGAQNSRGADIGPKVEIKTFLMVKGWRHDYLLLDRLIPRKYYDPSDREYPGVPEEERNQVLQSCRLYKDTQEGRRCLALVETPTGIVPTLKSLLMIDPMFQRGRQYP
;
A
#
# COMPACT_ATOMS: atom_id res chain seq x y z
N MET A 1 -47.83 -12.77 13.74
CA MET A 1 -47.14 -11.61 14.36
C MET A 1 -45.64 -11.84 14.26
N ARG A 2 -44.99 -11.17 13.30
CA ARG A 2 -43.54 -11.25 13.06
C ARG A 2 -42.81 -10.49 14.16
N ARG A 3 -41.98 -11.20 14.95
CA ARG A 3 -40.99 -10.58 15.84
C ARG A 3 -39.78 -10.20 14.99
N THR A 4 -39.61 -8.91 14.76
CA THR A 4 -38.39 -8.29 14.24
C THR A 4 -37.31 -8.39 15.33
N LEU A 5 -36.23 -9.13 15.05
CA LEU A 5 -34.99 -9.02 15.84
C LEU A 5 -34.28 -7.71 15.43
N PRO A 6 -33.88 -6.84 16.36
CA PRO A 6 -33.05 -5.70 16.04
C PRO A 6 -31.62 -6.19 15.74
N ILE A 7 -31.12 -5.84 14.57
CA ILE A 7 -29.72 -5.99 14.18
C ILE A 7 -28.92 -5.07 15.10
N VAL A 8 -28.12 -5.68 15.98
CA VAL A 8 -27.16 -4.97 16.82
C VAL A 8 -26.05 -4.47 15.90
N VAL A 9 -26.08 -3.17 15.61
CA VAL A 9 -24.97 -2.44 15.00
C VAL A 9 -23.83 -2.43 16.02
N PHE A 10 -22.81 -3.25 15.78
CA PHE A 10 -21.54 -3.14 16.50
C PHE A 10 -20.85 -1.85 16.07
N LEU A 11 -21.21 -0.73 16.71
CA LEU A 11 -20.34 0.43 16.79
C LEU A 11 -19.06 -0.03 17.48
N SER A 12 -17.94 0.08 16.78
CA SER A 12 -16.59 -0.03 17.32
C SER A 12 -16.39 1.05 18.39
N LEU A 13 -16.80 0.74 19.62
CA LEU A 13 -16.38 1.44 20.81
C LEU A 13 -14.85 1.33 20.86
N ALA A 14 -14.18 2.42 20.49
CA ALA A 14 -12.78 2.63 20.81
C ALA A 14 -12.68 2.56 22.34
N LEU A 15 -12.28 1.41 22.86
CA LEU A 15 -11.94 1.25 24.26
C LEU A 15 -10.79 2.24 24.53
N ALA A 16 -11.10 3.30 25.27
CA ALA A 16 -10.11 4.24 25.76
C ALA A 16 -9.13 3.43 26.62
N GLN A 17 -7.96 3.15 26.06
CA GLN A 17 -6.89 2.44 26.73
C GLN A 17 -6.37 3.35 27.84
N THR A 18 -6.70 3.05 29.10
CA THR A 18 -6.17 3.76 30.26
C THR A 18 -4.75 3.29 30.50
N CYS A 19 -3.79 3.99 29.93
CA CYS A 19 -2.40 3.59 30.09
C CYS A 19 -1.78 4.29 31.30
N GLN A 20 -1.37 3.49 32.29
CA GLN A 20 -0.51 3.94 33.38
C GLN A 20 0.89 3.39 33.15
N VAL A 21 1.85 4.27 32.89
CA VAL A 21 3.28 4.00 33.02
C VAL A 21 3.70 4.73 34.28
N GLN A 22 3.90 3.97 35.34
CA GLN A 22 4.52 4.48 36.55
C GLN A 22 6.03 4.37 36.39
N MET A 23 6.71 5.47 36.10
CA MET A 23 8.13 5.61 36.40
C MET A 23 8.40 7.01 36.94
N THR A 24 8.31 7.15 38.26
CA THR A 24 8.91 8.27 38.98
C THR A 24 10.38 7.95 39.26
N PRO A 25 11.33 8.84 38.92
CA PRO A 25 12.71 8.75 39.40
C PRO A 25 12.75 8.63 40.95
N PRO A 26 13.71 7.91 41.57
CA PRO A 26 15.00 7.47 41.03
C PRO A 26 15.17 5.93 40.92
N ASP A 27 14.12 5.12 40.99
CA ASP A 27 14.27 3.65 40.97
C ASP A 27 14.38 3.08 39.54
N TYR A 28 15.62 3.09 39.03
CA TYR A 28 16.01 2.63 37.69
C TYR A 28 16.11 1.10 37.52
N LYS A 29 15.63 0.30 38.48
CA LYS A 29 15.84 -1.16 38.46
C LYS A 29 15.14 -1.86 37.30
N GLU A 30 14.06 -1.27 36.78
CA GLU A 30 13.19 -1.84 35.76
C GLU A 30 13.52 -1.40 34.31
N LEU A 31 14.48 -0.48 34.13
CA LEU A 31 14.84 -0.04 32.78
C LEU A 31 15.63 -1.12 32.03
N PRO A 32 15.33 -1.34 30.72
CA PRO A 32 16.07 -2.25 29.88
C PRO A 32 17.50 -1.74 29.68
N VAL A 33 18.38 -2.67 29.34
CA VAL A 33 19.81 -2.41 29.11
C VAL A 33 20.08 -1.98 27.67
N TYR A 34 19.23 -2.42 26.74
CA TYR A 34 19.28 -2.05 25.34
C TYR A 34 18.20 -1.01 25.06
N MET A 35 18.49 -0.11 24.12
CA MET A 35 17.51 0.82 23.59
C MET A 35 16.28 0.05 23.06
N PRO A 36 15.08 0.29 23.61
CA PRO A 36 13.86 -0.33 23.12
C PRO A 36 13.63 0.01 21.65
N GLN A 37 13.10 -0.96 20.90
CA GLN A 37 12.77 -0.78 19.49
C GLN A 37 11.27 -0.53 19.35
N ILE A 38 10.88 0.18 18.30
CA ILE A 38 9.48 0.38 17.92
C ILE A 38 9.14 -0.48 16.71
N SER A 39 7.99 -1.14 16.77
CA SER A 39 7.39 -1.86 15.65
C SER A 39 6.15 -1.12 15.15
N LEU A 40 5.90 -1.23 13.86
CA LEU A 40 4.72 -0.71 13.18
C LEU A 40 4.14 -1.82 12.34
N GLN A 41 2.82 -1.97 12.39
CA GLN A 41 2.05 -2.90 11.58
C GLN A 41 0.92 -2.15 10.91
N VAL A 42 0.78 -2.34 9.59
CA VAL A 42 -0.32 -1.83 8.79
C VAL A 42 -1.09 -3.01 8.20
N SER A 43 -2.40 -3.05 8.44
CA SER A 43 -3.29 -4.11 7.99
C SER A 43 -4.55 -3.54 7.35
N PRO A 44 -4.96 -4.03 6.16
CA PRO A 44 -4.23 -4.96 5.30
C PRO A 44 -3.00 -4.28 4.66
N SER A 45 -2.05 -5.06 4.14
CA SER A 45 -0.90 -4.51 3.39
C SER A 45 -1.29 -3.94 2.01
N ALA A 46 -2.39 -4.44 1.45
CA ALA A 46 -3.03 -3.91 0.26
C ALA A 46 -4.55 -3.87 0.46
N LEU A 47 -5.16 -2.73 0.14
CA LEU A 47 -6.60 -2.51 0.22
C LEU A 47 -7.19 -2.52 -1.20
N THR A 48 -8.06 -3.48 -1.49
CA THR A 48 -8.69 -3.65 -2.82
C THR A 48 -10.19 -3.45 -2.80
N GLN A 49 -10.76 -3.29 -1.60
CA GLN A 49 -12.14 -2.91 -1.36
C GLN A 49 -12.19 -1.63 -0.54
N GLY A 50 -13.23 -0.83 -0.70
CA GLY A 50 -13.49 0.33 0.14
C GLY A 50 -13.41 -0.06 1.62
N GLY A 51 -12.70 0.74 2.42
CA GLY A 51 -12.38 0.41 3.79
C GLY A 51 -11.23 1.25 4.32
N SER A 52 -10.59 0.82 5.41
CA SER A 52 -9.51 1.58 6.05
C SER A 52 -8.28 0.71 6.31
N PHE A 53 -7.12 1.35 6.38
CA PHE A 53 -5.93 0.71 6.94
C PHE A 53 -5.97 0.84 8.46
N THR A 54 -5.84 -0.29 9.15
CA THR A 54 -5.54 -0.33 10.58
C THR A 54 -4.03 -0.25 10.77
N VAL A 55 -3.58 0.66 11.61
CA VAL A 55 -2.17 0.93 11.90
C VAL A 55 -1.95 0.76 13.39
N SER A 56 -1.07 -0.16 13.78
CA SER A 56 -0.70 -0.38 15.17
C SER A 56 0.80 -0.22 15.36
N ALA A 57 1.19 0.41 16.46
CA ALA A 57 2.57 0.55 16.87
C ALA A 57 2.74 0.10 18.32
N SER A 58 3.87 -0.55 18.60
CA SER A 58 4.23 -0.99 19.94
C SER A 58 5.74 -1.03 20.11
N THR A 59 6.19 -0.82 21.34
CA THR A 59 7.61 -0.90 21.70
C THR A 59 7.97 -2.26 22.30
N THR A 60 9.22 -2.70 22.15
CA THR A 60 9.71 -3.95 22.77
C THR A 60 9.73 -3.91 24.30
N TYR A 61 9.82 -2.72 24.91
CA TYR A 61 9.72 -2.51 26.36
C TYR A 61 8.65 -1.46 26.71
N PRO A 62 7.37 -1.88 26.76
CA PRO A 62 6.23 -1.08 27.20
C PRO A 62 6.46 -0.23 28.44
N SER A 63 7.02 -0.81 29.50
CA SER A 63 7.23 -0.17 30.80
C SER A 63 8.28 0.93 30.77
N ALA A 64 9.15 0.95 29.75
CA ALA A 64 10.22 1.92 29.58
C ALA A 64 9.91 2.95 28.48
N THR A 65 8.64 3.13 28.13
CA THR A 65 8.20 4.00 27.03
C THR A 65 7.33 5.13 27.57
N ALA A 66 7.73 6.37 27.32
CA ALA A 66 7.03 7.57 27.78
C ALA A 66 5.75 7.84 26.97
N TRP A 67 5.85 7.69 25.66
CA TRP A 67 4.74 7.87 24.72
C TRP A 67 5.03 7.13 23.43
N VAL A 68 3.95 6.77 22.73
CA VAL A 68 3.97 6.27 21.36
C VAL A 68 3.04 7.15 20.53
N ARG A 69 3.42 7.44 19.29
CA ARG A 69 2.58 8.11 18.30
C ARG A 69 2.67 7.41 16.97
N VAL A 70 1.55 7.41 16.24
CA VAL A 70 1.46 6.99 14.86
C VAL A 70 1.00 8.19 14.05
N ARG A 71 1.59 8.39 12.87
CA ARG A 71 1.14 9.40 11.92
C ARG A 71 1.13 8.84 10.51
N TRP A 72 0.14 9.24 9.74
CA TRP A 72 0.19 9.10 8.30
C TRP A 72 1.13 10.18 7.75
N GLY A 73 2.17 9.74 7.03
CA GLY A 73 3.20 10.60 6.46
C GLY A 73 2.82 11.23 5.12
N GLY A 74 1.68 10.82 4.56
CA GLY A 74 1.22 11.22 3.24
C GLY A 74 1.06 10.02 2.31
N GLY A 75 0.57 10.33 1.12
CA GLY A 75 0.34 9.36 0.06
C GLY A 75 0.76 9.90 -1.30
N GLN A 76 1.35 9.02 -2.10
CA GLN A 76 1.44 9.21 -3.55
C GLN A 76 0.16 8.62 -4.11
N LEU A 77 -0.83 9.44 -4.42
CA LEU A 77 -2.13 8.98 -4.89
C LEU A 77 -2.31 9.30 -6.36
N ALA A 78 -3.19 8.53 -7.00
CA ALA A 78 -3.55 8.70 -8.40
C ALA A 78 -3.84 10.18 -8.68
N LEU A 79 -4.89 10.75 -8.07
CA LEU A 79 -5.32 12.09 -8.41
C LEU A 79 -4.32 13.18 -7.99
N GLN A 80 -3.68 13.02 -6.83
CA GLN A 80 -2.70 13.95 -6.31
C GLN A 80 -1.89 13.38 -5.14
N ASP A 81 -0.65 13.82 -5.04
CA ASP A 81 0.13 13.60 -3.83
C ASP A 81 -0.49 14.41 -2.69
N VAL A 82 -0.54 13.77 -1.53
CA VAL A 82 -1.13 14.33 -0.32
C VAL A 82 -0.14 14.20 0.82
N SER A 83 0.12 15.30 1.52
CA SER A 83 1.01 15.33 2.67
C SER A 83 0.22 15.22 3.97
N TRP A 84 0.93 14.94 5.06
CA TRP A 84 0.38 15.10 6.40
C TRP A 84 -0.25 16.49 6.58
N GLY A 85 -1.46 16.53 7.13
CA GLY A 85 -2.22 17.78 7.35
C GLY A 85 -3.10 18.21 6.16
N THR A 86 -3.13 17.47 5.06
CA THR A 86 -4.07 17.71 3.95
C THR A 86 -5.52 17.56 4.45
N PRO A 87 -6.44 18.51 4.17
CA PRO A 87 -7.85 18.38 4.57
C PRO A 87 -8.47 17.05 4.14
N GLY A 88 -9.16 16.36 5.06
CA GLY A 88 -9.70 15.02 4.82
C GLY A 88 -8.70 13.87 5.04
N TYR A 89 -7.44 14.18 5.33
CA TYR A 89 -6.40 13.22 5.70
C TYR A 89 -5.73 13.63 7.02
N SER A 90 -6.53 13.57 8.09
CA SER A 90 -6.06 13.85 9.45
C SER A 90 -5.20 12.71 9.98
N PRO A 91 -4.16 12.99 10.79
CA PRO A 91 -3.50 11.94 11.57
C PRO A 91 -4.50 11.34 12.58
N LEU A 92 -4.50 10.02 12.72
CA LEU A 92 -5.13 9.32 13.84
C LEU A 92 -4.00 8.67 14.66
N ILE A 93 -3.93 8.65 16.00
CA ILE A 93 -4.91 8.80 17.10
C ILE A 93 -4.87 10.19 17.73
N GLN A 94 -6.05 10.80 17.88
CA GLN A 94 -6.31 11.79 18.90
C GLN A 94 -6.48 11.05 20.24
N GLY A 95 -5.58 11.28 21.20
CA GLY A 95 -5.67 10.72 22.55
C GLY A 95 -6.97 11.13 23.25
N PRO A 96 -7.21 10.68 24.51
CA PRO A 96 -8.45 10.95 25.25
C PRO A 96 -8.88 12.43 25.31
N ASN A 97 -7.94 13.36 25.05
CA ASN A 97 -8.14 14.81 25.07
C ASN A 97 -7.95 15.49 23.69
N GLY A 98 -7.95 14.75 22.57
CA GLY A 98 -7.67 15.33 21.25
C GLY A 98 -6.18 15.45 20.87
N SER A 99 -5.25 14.94 21.70
CA SER A 99 -3.81 15.11 21.52
C SER A 99 -3.20 14.14 20.49
N GLN A 100 -2.24 14.58 19.67
CA GLN A 100 -1.59 13.75 18.64
C GLN A 100 -0.64 12.66 19.16
N TRP A 101 -0.49 12.55 20.49
CA TRP A 101 0.33 11.56 21.15
C TRP A 101 -0.40 11.06 22.40
N VAL A 102 -0.11 9.82 22.79
CA VAL A 102 -0.69 9.21 23.98
C VAL A 102 0.41 8.99 24.99
N GLN A 103 0.44 9.83 26.04
CA GLN A 103 1.37 9.67 27.15
C GLN A 103 1.05 8.39 27.89
N ASN A 104 2.10 7.76 28.39
CA ASN A 104 2.05 6.57 29.22
C ASN A 104 1.44 5.34 28.52
N CYS A 105 1.28 5.34 27.19
CA CYS A 105 0.82 4.17 26.44
C CYS A 105 1.96 3.43 25.76
N PRO A 106 2.07 2.11 25.96
CA PRO A 106 3.11 1.29 25.33
C PRO A 106 2.78 0.86 23.89
N SER A 107 1.53 1.08 23.47
CA SER A 107 1.05 0.80 22.13
C SER A 107 -0.07 1.74 21.74
N VAL A 108 -0.25 1.90 20.43
CA VAL A 108 -1.23 2.76 19.78
C VAL A 108 -1.82 1.96 18.62
N SER A 109 -3.15 1.89 18.51
CA SER A 109 -3.83 1.24 17.38
C SER A 109 -4.92 2.14 16.82
N THR A 110 -4.88 2.39 15.51
CA THR A 110 -5.75 3.36 14.85
C THR A 110 -6.15 2.89 13.46
N SER A 111 -7.07 3.60 12.83
CA SER A 111 -7.46 3.33 11.44
C SER A 111 -7.52 4.62 10.65
N THR A 112 -7.15 4.60 9.37
CA THR A 112 -7.45 5.71 8.46
C THR A 112 -8.97 5.96 8.38
N ARG A 113 -9.37 7.09 7.79
CA ARG A 113 -10.75 7.18 7.28
C ARG A 113 -11.02 6.07 6.26
N GLU A 114 -12.30 5.87 5.93
CA GLU A 114 -12.64 5.06 4.77
C GLU A 114 -12.01 5.67 3.51
N LEU A 115 -11.32 4.82 2.77
CA LEU A 115 -10.64 5.08 1.53
C LEU A 115 -11.51 4.59 0.38
N ASP A 116 -11.51 5.35 -0.71
CA ASP A 116 -12.18 5.03 -1.96
C ASP A 116 -11.19 4.97 -3.13
N ASP A 117 -11.70 4.81 -4.35
CA ASP A 117 -10.88 4.73 -5.57
C ASP A 117 -10.03 5.97 -5.87
N ARG A 118 -10.35 7.12 -5.24
CA ARG A 118 -9.56 8.36 -5.35
C ARG A 118 -8.32 8.34 -4.46
N ASP A 119 -8.31 7.45 -3.47
CA ASP A 119 -7.21 7.21 -2.54
C ASP A 119 -6.23 6.14 -3.04
N ASN A 120 -6.39 5.68 -4.28
CA ASN A 120 -5.51 4.67 -4.86
C ASN A 120 -4.07 5.16 -4.96
N GLY A 121 -3.13 4.31 -4.57
CA GLY A 121 -1.71 4.61 -4.55
C GLY A 121 -1.00 4.14 -3.30
N LYS A 122 0.16 4.72 -3.03
CA LYS A 122 1.05 4.34 -1.93
C LYS A 122 0.81 5.23 -0.73
N HIS A 123 0.49 4.62 0.40
CA HIS A 123 0.30 5.27 1.70
C HIS A 123 1.49 4.97 2.59
N THR A 124 2.07 6.01 3.21
CA THR A 124 3.22 5.83 4.11
C THR A 124 2.82 6.21 5.53
N PHE A 125 3.16 5.34 6.48
CA PHE A 125 2.88 5.51 7.90
C PHE A 125 4.19 5.54 8.67
N TYR A 126 4.22 6.34 9.73
CA TYR A 126 5.35 6.46 10.65
C TYR A 126 4.87 6.20 12.06
N ALA A 127 5.70 5.52 12.83
CA ALA A 127 5.53 5.40 14.27
C ALA A 127 6.77 5.92 14.97
N GLU A 128 6.56 6.64 16.07
CA GLU A 128 7.62 7.20 16.90
C GLU A 128 7.32 6.93 18.38
N ALA A 129 8.34 6.68 19.17
CA ALA A 129 8.22 6.50 20.61
C ALA A 129 9.40 7.13 21.34
N LEU A 130 9.13 7.81 22.46
CA LEU A 130 10.18 8.21 23.40
C LEU A 130 10.42 7.06 24.38
N VAL A 131 11.61 6.48 24.32
CA VAL A 131 11.98 5.30 25.09
C VAL A 131 13.12 5.63 26.06
N TYR A 132 13.16 4.90 27.16
CA TYR A 132 14.20 4.98 28.16
C TYR A 132 14.95 3.64 28.25
N TRP A 133 16.25 3.71 28.48
CA TRP A 133 17.07 2.56 28.83
C TRP A 133 18.17 2.99 29.79
N ARG A 134 18.94 2.04 30.30
CA ARG A 134 20.10 2.32 31.13
C ARG A 134 21.35 1.70 30.53
N GLU A 135 22.45 2.41 30.69
CA GLU A 135 23.78 1.98 30.30
C GLU A 135 24.70 2.08 31.51
N GLN A 136 25.68 1.18 31.58
CA GLN A 136 26.70 1.26 32.62
C GLN A 136 27.95 1.92 32.04
N TYR A 137 28.44 2.92 32.74
CA TYR A 137 29.68 3.63 32.44
C TYR A 137 30.69 3.39 33.56
N ALA A 138 31.97 3.47 33.23
CA ALA A 138 33.06 3.50 34.20
C ALA A 138 34.09 4.55 33.79
N ASN A 139 34.86 5.05 34.75
CA ASN A 139 35.99 5.92 34.47
C ASN A 139 37.19 5.08 34.09
N PHE A 140 37.92 5.53 33.08
CA PHE A 140 39.13 4.92 32.57
C PHE A 140 40.26 5.93 32.60
N TYR A 141 41.46 5.41 32.78
CA TYR A 141 42.70 6.12 32.57
C TYR A 141 43.37 5.59 31.32
N CYS A 142 43.70 6.47 30.38
CA CYS A 142 44.17 6.13 29.06
C CYS A 142 45.58 6.67 28.84
N LYS A 143 46.46 5.86 28.24
CA LYS A 143 47.81 6.28 27.82
C LYS A 143 47.99 6.03 26.33
N THR A 144 48.12 7.11 25.55
CA THR A 144 48.36 7.02 24.10
C THR A 144 49.49 7.96 23.68
N GLN A 145 49.73 8.10 22.39
CA GLN A 145 50.59 9.14 21.83
C GLN A 145 49.74 10.19 21.12
N GLN A 146 50.11 11.45 21.28
CA GLN A 146 49.53 12.57 20.53
C GLN A 146 50.64 13.33 19.81
N TRP A 147 50.39 13.77 18.57
CA TRP A 147 51.33 14.58 17.83
C TRP A 147 51.37 16.00 18.41
N ASP A 148 52.56 16.47 18.80
CA ASP A 148 52.80 17.83 19.26
C ASP A 148 53.51 18.63 18.15
N PRO A 149 52.83 19.60 17.51
CA PRO A 149 53.41 20.43 16.46
C PRO A 149 54.60 21.30 16.93
N SER A 150 54.66 21.63 18.22
CA SER A 150 55.75 22.45 18.78
C SER A 150 57.05 21.67 18.92
N GLN A 151 56.95 20.35 19.06
CA GLN A 151 58.07 19.42 19.19
C GLN A 151 58.32 18.61 17.91
N ASN A 152 57.41 18.74 16.92
CA ASN A 152 57.42 17.97 15.68
C ASN A 152 57.61 16.45 15.93
N ALA A 153 56.95 15.93 16.97
CA ALA A 153 57.10 14.56 17.46
C ALA A 153 55.80 14.02 18.09
N TRP A 154 55.69 12.70 18.15
CA TRP A 154 54.67 12.01 18.95
C TRP A 154 55.11 11.96 20.41
N VAL A 155 54.30 12.51 21.31
CA VAL A 155 54.58 12.56 22.75
C VAL A 155 53.56 11.72 23.53
N PRO A 156 53.93 11.14 24.68
CA PRO A 156 52.97 10.47 25.55
C PRO A 156 51.85 11.43 25.98
N TYR A 157 50.61 10.97 25.85
CA TYR A 157 49.42 11.70 26.26
C TYR A 157 48.57 10.82 27.17
N GLU A 158 48.30 11.34 28.37
CA GLU A 158 47.53 10.65 29.39
C GLU A 158 46.27 11.43 29.71
N TYR A 159 45.12 10.76 29.76
CA TYR A 159 43.85 11.41 30.05
C TYR A 159 42.88 10.46 30.74
N TYR A 160 41.88 11.03 31.41
CA TYR A 160 40.74 10.31 31.96
C TYR A 160 39.54 10.48 31.03
N ALA A 161 38.83 9.39 30.78
CA ALA A 161 37.58 9.39 30.04
C ALA A 161 36.62 8.40 30.65
N TYR A 162 35.32 8.61 30.45
CA TYR A 162 34.31 7.62 30.79
C TYR A 162 33.94 6.85 29.53
N TYR A 163 33.86 5.53 29.65
CA TYR A 163 33.43 4.65 28.56
C TYR A 163 32.27 3.80 29.02
N GLN A 164 31.39 3.49 28.08
CA GLN A 164 30.36 2.50 28.30
C GLN A 164 31.02 1.13 28.49
N VAL A 165 30.63 0.43 29.54
CA VAL A 165 31.08 -0.93 29.87
C VAL A 165 29.95 -1.95 29.70
N TYR A 166 28.69 -1.51 29.61
CA TYR A 166 27.53 -2.37 29.38
C TYR A 166 26.34 -1.60 28.74
N PRO A 167 25.58 -2.19 27.80
CA PRO A 167 25.76 -3.53 27.21
C PRO A 167 27.00 -3.69 26.31
N SER A 168 27.52 -2.59 25.76
CA SER A 168 28.73 -2.58 24.94
C SER A 168 29.93 -2.08 25.72
N TYR A 169 31.07 -2.76 25.55
CA TYR A 169 32.36 -2.29 26.04
C TYR A 169 33.04 -1.44 24.95
N THR A 170 33.21 -0.15 25.23
CA THR A 170 33.65 0.85 24.23
C THR A 170 35.03 1.43 24.51
N ALA A 171 35.68 1.02 25.61
CA ALA A 171 36.99 1.55 25.97
C ALA A 171 38.08 1.07 24.99
N PRO A 172 38.95 1.98 24.50
CA PRO A 172 40.12 1.62 23.71
C PRO A 172 41.08 0.68 24.44
N SER A 173 41.86 -0.11 23.70
CA SER A 173 42.82 -1.08 24.27
C SER A 173 43.92 -0.44 25.13
N TYR A 174 44.18 0.86 24.95
CA TYR A 174 45.17 1.62 25.70
C TYR A 174 44.59 2.31 26.97
N CYS A 175 43.35 1.98 27.33
CA CYS A 175 42.66 2.50 28.50
C CYS A 175 42.49 1.40 29.56
N THR A 176 42.64 1.76 30.84
CA THR A 176 42.46 0.86 31.99
C THR A 176 41.35 1.39 32.90
N GLU A 177 40.37 0.53 33.20
CA GLU A 177 39.23 0.87 34.06
C GLU A 177 39.71 1.20 35.48
N GLN A 178 39.17 2.28 36.07
CA GLN A 178 39.46 2.67 37.44
C GLN A 178 38.54 1.92 38.43
N PRO A 179 39.06 1.32 39.52
CA PRO A 179 38.26 0.57 40.48
C PRO A 179 37.12 1.41 41.09
N ASN A 180 35.96 0.78 41.31
CA ASN A 180 34.79 1.38 41.97
C ASN A 180 34.20 2.63 41.29
N THR A 181 34.43 2.80 39.99
CA THR A 181 33.90 3.95 39.22
C THR A 181 32.70 3.61 38.34
N ARG A 182 32.16 2.38 38.44
CA ARG A 182 30.99 1.97 37.67
C ARG A 182 29.72 2.66 38.17
N TYR A 183 28.97 3.28 37.27
CA TYR A 183 27.66 3.87 37.56
C TYR A 183 26.67 3.61 36.43
N TRP A 184 25.39 3.56 36.77
CA TRP A 184 24.31 3.48 35.78
C TRP A 184 23.88 4.88 35.37
N GLN A 185 23.69 5.08 34.07
CA GLN A 185 23.15 6.30 33.51
C GLN A 185 21.89 5.98 32.71
N VAL A 186 20.83 6.76 32.93
CA VAL A 186 19.62 6.68 32.12
C VAL A 186 19.84 7.41 30.82
N GLN A 187 19.43 6.76 29.75
CA GLN A 187 19.39 7.31 28.41
C GLN A 187 17.94 7.43 27.95
N SER A 188 17.70 8.37 27.05
CA SER A 188 16.42 8.52 26.39
C SER A 188 16.61 8.95 24.94
N GLN A 189 15.73 8.46 24.07
CA GLN A 189 15.76 8.80 22.65
C GLN A 189 14.38 8.59 22.04
N VAL A 190 14.06 9.38 21.02
CA VAL A 190 12.95 9.10 20.13
C VAL A 190 13.39 8.06 19.09
N VAL A 191 12.80 6.87 19.14
CA VAL A 191 12.97 5.85 18.11
C VAL A 191 11.82 5.94 17.11
N SER A 192 12.10 5.67 15.84
CA SER A 192 11.12 5.81 14.76
C SER A 192 11.20 4.66 13.77
N THR A 193 10.06 4.27 13.21
CA THR A 193 9.98 3.32 12.10
C THR A 193 8.88 3.72 11.12
N SER A 194 8.88 3.15 9.92
CA SER A 194 7.91 3.45 8.88
C SER A 194 7.47 2.21 8.12
N GLN A 195 6.23 2.21 7.66
CA GLN A 195 5.67 1.14 6.85
C GLN A 195 4.78 1.72 5.75
N THR A 196 4.78 1.05 4.60
CA THR A 196 3.95 1.44 3.45
C THR A 196 2.84 0.43 3.23
N ALA A 197 1.66 0.90 2.84
CA ALA A 197 0.57 0.10 2.34
C ALA A 197 0.03 0.68 1.03
N TYR A 198 -0.70 -0.12 0.26
CA TYR A 198 -1.16 0.26 -1.07
C TYR A 198 -2.67 0.13 -1.21
N ALA A 199 -3.31 1.12 -1.81
CA ALA A 199 -4.74 1.06 -2.16
C ALA A 199 -4.90 0.88 -3.67
N TYR A 200 -5.75 -0.10 -4.05
CA TYR A 200 -6.09 -0.46 -5.42
C TYR A 200 -7.61 -0.75 -5.51
N ILE A 201 -8.41 0.22 -5.09
CA ILE A 201 -9.86 0.13 -5.05
C ILE A 201 -10.40 0.36 -6.47
N SER A 202 -11.17 -0.61 -6.95
CA SER A 202 -11.79 -0.57 -8.27
C SER A 202 -12.91 0.47 -8.34
N TRP A 203 -13.01 1.17 -9.47
CA TRP A 203 -14.10 2.11 -9.76
C TRP A 203 -15.48 1.45 -9.72
N GLU A 204 -15.59 0.12 -9.83
CA GLU A 204 -16.85 -0.62 -9.64
C GLU A 204 -17.49 -0.37 -8.28
N GLN A 205 -16.68 0.04 -7.31
CA GLN A 205 -17.12 0.29 -5.94
C GLN A 205 -17.64 1.72 -5.76
N ARG A 206 -17.48 2.58 -6.77
CA ARG A 206 -17.96 3.95 -6.75
C ARG A 206 -19.49 3.96 -6.84
N ALA A 207 -20.12 4.40 -5.75
CA ALA A 207 -21.58 4.49 -5.67
C ALA A 207 -22.14 5.40 -6.78
N GLY A 208 -23.24 4.98 -7.41
CA GLY A 208 -23.95 5.77 -8.43
C GLY A 208 -23.29 5.84 -9.80
N THR A 209 -22.19 5.09 -10.05
CA THR A 209 -21.52 5.05 -11.37
C THR A 209 -22.06 3.89 -12.20
N SER A 210 -22.34 4.11 -13.48
CA SER A 210 -22.76 3.07 -14.42
C SER A 210 -21.58 2.53 -15.24
N TYR A 211 -21.74 1.36 -15.87
CA TYR A 211 -20.74 0.76 -16.77
C TYR A 211 -20.28 1.74 -17.86
N ASP A 212 -21.22 2.35 -18.57
CA ASP A 212 -20.91 3.25 -19.68
C ASP A 212 -20.29 4.56 -19.18
N THR A 213 -20.75 5.08 -18.03
CA THR A 213 -20.17 6.29 -17.41
C THR A 213 -18.71 6.06 -17.00
N ALA A 214 -18.40 4.89 -16.41
CA ALA A 214 -17.03 4.56 -16.01
C ALA A 214 -16.09 4.46 -17.22
N LEU A 215 -16.52 3.82 -18.31
CA LEU A 215 -15.73 3.76 -19.55
C LEU A 215 -15.53 5.13 -20.19
N GLN A 216 -16.55 5.99 -20.15
CA GLN A 216 -16.46 7.36 -20.66
C GLN A 216 -15.48 8.20 -19.84
N GLU A 217 -15.55 8.14 -18.51
CA GLU A 217 -14.59 8.83 -17.64
C GLU A 217 -13.18 8.31 -17.86
N PHE A 218 -13.01 6.99 -18.02
CA PHE A 218 -11.73 6.38 -18.30
C PHE A 218 -11.14 6.83 -19.64
N ALA A 219 -11.94 6.84 -20.70
CA ALA A 219 -11.53 7.34 -22.01
C ALA A 219 -11.10 8.81 -21.95
N ASN A 220 -11.83 9.64 -21.19
CA ASN A 220 -11.46 11.04 -20.98
C ASN A 220 -10.13 11.16 -20.21
N ARG A 221 -9.92 10.35 -19.16
CA ARG A 221 -8.67 10.32 -18.38
C ARG A 221 -7.46 9.96 -19.24
N ILE A 222 -7.55 8.90 -20.06
CA ILE A 222 -6.52 8.50 -21.02
C ILE A 222 -6.13 9.69 -21.91
N MET A 223 -7.12 10.41 -22.44
CA MET A 223 -6.87 11.54 -23.33
C MET A 223 -6.19 12.71 -22.60
N GLU A 224 -6.67 13.08 -21.41
CA GLU A 224 -6.07 14.16 -20.60
C GLU A 224 -4.63 13.85 -20.19
N ASP A 225 -4.35 12.61 -19.81
CA ASP A 225 -2.99 12.17 -19.50
C ASP A 225 -2.10 12.17 -20.75
N HIS A 226 -2.64 11.75 -21.90
CA HIS A 226 -1.90 11.80 -23.15
C HIS A 226 -1.52 13.23 -23.57
N LYS A 227 -2.37 14.23 -23.34
CA LYS A 227 -2.02 15.64 -23.63
C LYS A 227 -0.72 16.06 -22.96
N ARG A 228 -0.43 15.50 -21.77
CA ARG A 228 0.77 15.78 -20.99
C ARG A 228 1.92 14.82 -21.31
N ALA A 229 1.61 13.53 -21.43
CA ALA A 229 2.56 12.45 -21.68
C ALA A 229 3.11 12.44 -23.12
N THR A 230 2.24 12.65 -24.11
CA THR A 230 2.55 12.52 -25.54
C THR A 230 3.26 11.18 -25.82
N ALA A 231 4.45 11.21 -26.44
CA ALA A 231 5.25 10.04 -26.76
C ALA A 231 5.73 9.22 -25.55
N SER A 232 5.65 9.72 -24.31
CA SER A 232 6.01 8.94 -23.12
C SER A 232 4.90 7.96 -22.69
N MET A 233 3.69 8.11 -23.23
CA MET A 233 2.60 7.21 -22.93
C MET A 233 2.78 5.86 -23.62
N VAL A 234 2.45 4.78 -22.90
CA VAL A 234 2.49 3.43 -23.42
C VAL A 234 1.21 2.68 -23.07
N ALA A 235 0.61 1.98 -24.03
CA ALA A 235 -0.57 1.15 -23.78
C ALA A 235 -0.36 -0.29 -24.26
N TYR A 236 -0.70 -1.24 -23.39
CA TYR A 236 -0.70 -2.67 -23.69
C TYR A 236 -2.12 -3.20 -23.50
N ALA A 237 -2.75 -3.56 -24.61
CA ALA A 237 -4.06 -4.19 -24.62
C ALA A 237 -3.92 -5.65 -25.02
N TYR A 238 -4.49 -6.54 -24.22
CA TYR A 238 -4.91 -7.86 -24.65
C TYR A 238 -6.43 -7.81 -24.79
N ALA A 239 -6.94 -7.96 -26.01
CA ALA A 239 -8.36 -7.74 -26.23
C ALA A 239 -8.89 -8.60 -27.37
N LYS A 240 -9.87 -9.42 -27.03
CA LYS A 240 -10.84 -9.91 -28.00
C LYS A 240 -11.73 -8.74 -28.46
N GLU A 241 -12.10 -7.85 -27.54
CA GLU A 241 -12.98 -6.69 -27.81
C GLU A 241 -12.74 -5.49 -26.88
N ILE A 242 -12.24 -4.37 -27.41
CA ILE A 242 -12.20 -3.07 -26.70
C ILE A 242 -13.46 -2.27 -27.03
N ASN A 243 -14.25 -1.94 -26.03
CA ASN A 243 -15.48 -1.17 -26.21
C ASN A 243 -15.21 0.33 -26.41
N ASP A 244 -16.06 0.98 -27.21
CA ASP A 244 -16.15 2.44 -27.18
C ASP A 244 -16.70 2.90 -25.82
N PRO A 245 -16.26 4.06 -25.31
CA PRO A 245 -15.40 5.07 -25.96
C PRO A 245 -13.88 4.84 -25.84
N VAL A 246 -13.44 3.80 -25.11
CA VAL A 246 -12.01 3.54 -24.84
C VAL A 246 -11.25 3.23 -26.11
N LYS A 247 -11.84 2.44 -27.03
CA LYS A 247 -11.26 2.14 -28.34
C LYS A 247 -10.96 3.41 -29.13
N SER A 248 -11.94 4.32 -29.22
CA SER A 248 -11.78 5.61 -29.89
C SER A 248 -10.70 6.49 -29.25
N ALA A 249 -10.59 6.51 -27.92
CA ALA A 249 -9.53 7.24 -27.23
C ALA A 249 -8.14 6.67 -27.55
N LEU A 250 -7.96 5.35 -27.45
CA LEU A 250 -6.69 4.70 -27.80
C LEU A 250 -6.31 4.93 -29.26
N ALA A 251 -7.27 4.92 -30.19
CA ALA A 251 -7.01 5.22 -31.60
C ALA A 251 -6.49 6.65 -31.81
N LYS A 252 -7.08 7.65 -31.11
CA LYS A 252 -6.58 9.03 -31.15
C LYS A 252 -5.18 9.15 -30.56
N VAL A 253 -4.93 8.50 -29.42
CA VAL A 253 -3.61 8.44 -28.78
C VAL A 253 -2.57 7.80 -29.71
N ALA A 254 -2.94 6.75 -30.45
CA ALA A 254 -2.07 6.08 -31.42
C ALA A 254 -1.68 6.97 -32.60
N GLN A 255 -2.59 7.83 -33.05
CA GLN A 255 -2.41 8.66 -34.24
C GLN A 255 -1.84 10.05 -33.93
N GLY A 256 -1.87 10.46 -32.66
CA GLY A 256 -1.72 11.86 -32.27
C GLY A 256 -2.94 12.69 -32.68
N TYR A 257 -3.12 13.84 -32.03
CA TYR A 257 -4.26 14.71 -32.32
C TYR A 257 -4.01 16.16 -31.88
N PHE A 258 -4.79 17.08 -32.44
CA PHE A 258 -4.81 18.49 -32.03
C PHE A 258 -5.86 18.72 -30.94
N TYR A 259 -5.55 19.58 -29.97
CA TYR A 259 -6.42 19.89 -28.84
C TYR A 259 -6.29 21.35 -28.38
N ASP A 260 -7.27 21.81 -27.61
CA ASP A 260 -7.36 23.17 -27.04
C ASP A 260 -7.07 24.28 -28.08
N CYS A 261 -7.78 24.20 -29.21
CA CYS A 261 -7.68 25.21 -30.26
C CYS A 261 -8.26 26.54 -29.81
N ASN A 262 -7.51 27.62 -29.96
CA ASN A 262 -8.03 28.97 -29.71
C ASN A 262 -8.94 29.44 -30.85
N TRP A 263 -9.58 30.60 -30.68
CA TRP A 263 -10.48 31.20 -31.67
C TRP A 263 -9.80 31.53 -33.02
N LEU A 264 -8.45 31.56 -33.05
CA LEU A 264 -7.64 31.76 -34.25
C LEU A 264 -7.27 30.44 -34.95
N GLY A 265 -7.73 29.30 -34.46
CA GLY A 265 -7.42 27.98 -35.02
C GLY A 265 -6.01 27.47 -34.70
N ILE A 266 -5.29 28.11 -33.78
CA ILE A 266 -4.00 27.63 -33.28
C ILE A 266 -4.29 26.59 -32.20
N CYS A 267 -3.85 25.36 -32.43
CA CYS A 267 -4.09 24.23 -31.55
C CYS A 267 -2.79 23.71 -30.95
N ASN A 268 -2.86 23.17 -29.73
CA ASN A 268 -1.81 22.32 -29.21
C ASN A 268 -1.83 20.98 -29.95
N ARG A 269 -0.68 20.32 -30.06
CA ARG A 269 -0.53 18.99 -30.66
C ARG A 269 -0.07 18.01 -29.60
N ALA A 270 -0.79 16.89 -29.47
CA ALA A 270 -0.32 15.73 -28.77
C ALA A 270 0.31 14.79 -29.81
N ASP A 271 1.63 14.57 -29.71
CA ASP A 271 2.29 13.59 -30.55
C ASP A 271 1.81 12.18 -30.24
N PRO A 272 1.87 11.25 -31.21
CA PRO A 272 1.50 9.86 -31.01
C PRO A 272 2.20 9.24 -29.78
N ALA A 273 1.48 8.38 -29.05
CA ALA A 273 2.07 7.61 -27.96
C ALA A 273 3.25 6.76 -28.43
N GLY A 274 4.26 6.59 -27.56
CA GLY A 274 5.50 5.92 -27.91
C GLY A 274 5.31 4.44 -28.24
N GLU A 275 4.35 3.79 -27.59
CA GLU A 275 4.05 2.39 -27.87
C GLU A 275 2.57 2.06 -27.57
N ILE A 276 1.89 1.45 -28.55
CA ILE A 276 0.58 0.83 -28.34
C ILE A 276 0.63 -0.57 -28.93
N LYS A 277 0.50 -1.58 -28.07
CA LYS A 277 0.45 -2.98 -28.46
C LYS A 277 -0.94 -3.54 -28.18
N ILE A 278 -1.64 -3.95 -29.25
CA ILE A 278 -2.92 -4.64 -29.16
C ILE A 278 -2.70 -6.09 -29.60
N LEU A 279 -2.79 -7.01 -28.64
CA LEU A 279 -2.73 -8.44 -28.87
C LEU A 279 -4.16 -8.94 -29.08
N THR A 280 -4.52 -9.20 -30.34
CA THR A 280 -5.85 -9.70 -30.74
C THR A 280 -5.97 -11.22 -30.64
N ASP A 281 -4.85 -11.94 -30.71
CA ASP A 281 -4.79 -13.39 -30.58
C ASP A 281 -4.23 -13.75 -29.21
N VAL A 282 -4.92 -14.66 -28.49
CA VAL A 282 -4.49 -15.18 -27.20
C VAL A 282 -3.15 -15.89 -27.38
N PRO A 283 -2.02 -15.35 -26.87
CA PRO A 283 -0.84 -16.16 -26.78
C PRO A 283 -1.18 -17.26 -25.76
N SER A 284 -0.91 -18.53 -26.09
CA SER A 284 -1.05 -19.68 -25.18
C SER A 284 -0.41 -19.44 -23.79
N ILE A 285 0.46 -18.45 -23.68
CA ILE A 285 1.11 -17.89 -22.49
C ILE A 285 0.10 -17.26 -21.49
N LEU A 286 -0.96 -16.59 -21.95
CA LEU A 286 -2.02 -16.02 -21.08
C LEU A 286 -2.99 -17.10 -20.59
N SER A 287 -3.20 -18.15 -21.39
CA SER A 287 -3.90 -19.37 -20.96
C SER A 287 -3.09 -20.11 -19.88
N GLY A 288 -1.76 -20.19 -20.07
CA GLY A 288 -0.81 -20.71 -19.08
C GLY A 288 -0.77 -19.88 -17.80
N LEU A 289 -0.91 -18.56 -17.90
CA LEU A 289 -0.99 -17.62 -16.78
C LEU A 289 -2.22 -17.86 -15.89
N LEU A 290 -3.40 -18.06 -16.50
CA LEU A 290 -4.64 -18.38 -15.80
C LEU A 290 -4.60 -19.78 -15.16
N ALA A 291 -3.96 -20.74 -15.83
CA ALA A 291 -3.85 -22.12 -15.34
C ALA A 291 -2.74 -22.34 -14.29
N THR A 292 -1.67 -21.53 -14.29
CA THR A 292 -0.46 -21.79 -13.49
C THR A 292 0.03 -20.62 -12.63
N GLY A 293 -0.53 -19.41 -12.79
CA GLY A 293 -0.02 -18.20 -12.13
C GLY A 293 1.38 -17.78 -12.60
N ARG A 294 1.87 -18.29 -13.73
CA ARG A 294 3.20 -17.99 -14.28
C ARG A 294 3.12 -17.16 -15.56
N LEU A 295 3.77 -16.01 -15.55
CA LEU A 295 4.22 -15.30 -16.75
C LEU A 295 5.74 -15.44 -16.78
N CYS A 296 6.28 -16.05 -17.84
CA CYS A 296 7.70 -16.00 -18.19
C CYS A 296 7.80 -16.11 -19.72
N GLY A 297 8.15 -15.02 -20.40
CA GLY A 297 8.60 -15.04 -21.79
C GLY A 297 7.86 -14.11 -22.75
N GLY A 298 8.66 -13.30 -23.48
CA GLY A 298 8.27 -12.52 -24.67
C GLY A 298 8.11 -11.01 -24.44
N PHE A 299 9.20 -10.23 -24.60
CA PHE A 299 9.30 -8.75 -24.60
C PHE A 299 8.63 -7.94 -23.46
N ILE A 300 7.86 -8.57 -22.57
CA ILE A 300 7.21 -8.01 -21.38
C ILE A 300 7.61 -8.91 -20.21
N THR A 301 8.73 -8.61 -19.56
CA THR A 301 9.28 -9.47 -18.50
C THR A 301 8.65 -9.14 -17.15
N PHE A 302 7.55 -9.82 -16.80
CA PHE A 302 7.16 -10.06 -15.41
C PHE A 302 7.52 -11.51 -15.09
N CYS A 303 8.38 -11.76 -14.09
CA CYS A 303 8.77 -13.12 -13.69
C CYS A 303 8.32 -13.39 -12.24
N PHE A 304 7.59 -14.48 -12.03
CA PHE A 304 7.22 -14.96 -10.69
C PHE A 304 8.17 -16.07 -10.25
N GLY A 305 8.65 -16.00 -9.00
CA GLY A 305 9.43 -17.06 -8.37
C GLY A 305 8.61 -18.33 -8.19
N ALA A 306 9.22 -19.48 -8.48
CA ALA A 306 8.57 -20.78 -8.44
C ALA A 306 8.16 -21.15 -7.01
N GLN A 307 6.85 -21.27 -6.73
CA GLN A 307 6.34 -22.11 -5.66
C GLN A 307 4.92 -22.61 -5.97
N ASN A 308 4.83 -23.92 -6.22
CA ASN A 308 3.68 -24.83 -6.01
C ASN A 308 2.36 -24.59 -6.76
N SER A 309 2.32 -24.98 -8.04
CA SER A 309 1.09 -25.30 -8.78
C SER A 309 0.60 -26.71 -8.41
N ARG A 310 -0.16 -26.87 -7.32
CA ARG A 310 -1.06 -28.02 -7.15
C ARG A 310 -2.46 -27.60 -7.60
N GLY A 311 -2.98 -28.30 -8.61
CA GLY A 311 -4.24 -28.03 -9.29
C GLY A 311 -5.38 -27.76 -8.33
N ALA A 312 -5.71 -26.48 -8.18
CA ALA A 312 -7.05 -26.06 -7.87
C ALA A 312 -7.74 -25.78 -9.21
N ASP A 313 -9.04 -26.01 -9.26
CA ASP A 313 -9.93 -25.75 -10.39
C ASP A 313 -10.03 -24.22 -10.62
N ILE A 314 -8.93 -23.62 -11.09
CA ILE A 314 -8.77 -22.20 -11.39
C ILE A 314 -9.05 -22.04 -12.88
N GLY A 315 -10.25 -22.43 -13.30
CA GLY A 315 -10.83 -21.94 -14.55
C GLY A 315 -11.57 -20.64 -14.25
N PRO A 316 -11.41 -19.56 -15.04
CA PRO A 316 -12.17 -18.36 -14.79
C PRO A 316 -13.66 -18.67 -14.98
N LYS A 317 -14.50 -18.40 -13.97
CA LYS A 317 -15.98 -18.51 -14.05
C LYS A 317 -16.61 -17.50 -15.03
N VAL A 318 -15.75 -16.75 -15.73
CA VAL A 318 -16.03 -15.62 -16.63
C VAL A 318 -15.06 -15.63 -17.80
N GLU A 319 -15.47 -15.08 -18.93
CA GLU A 319 -14.59 -14.85 -20.07
C GLU A 319 -13.96 -13.45 -19.94
N ILE A 320 -12.63 -13.33 -20.03
CA ILE A 320 -11.96 -12.02 -20.12
C ILE A 320 -12.08 -11.54 -21.57
N LYS A 321 -12.83 -10.46 -21.78
CA LYS A 321 -12.99 -9.85 -23.12
C LYS A 321 -11.89 -8.84 -23.42
N THR A 322 -11.49 -8.07 -22.42
CA THR A 322 -10.40 -7.11 -22.51
C THR A 322 -9.60 -7.02 -21.22
N PHE A 323 -8.30 -6.96 -21.37
CA PHE A 323 -7.33 -6.54 -20.38
C PHE A 323 -6.52 -5.40 -20.99
N LEU A 324 -6.53 -4.23 -20.37
CA LEU A 324 -5.81 -3.06 -20.85
C LEU A 324 -5.01 -2.46 -19.71
N MET A 325 -3.70 -2.36 -19.92
CA MET A 325 -2.78 -1.64 -19.07
C MET A 325 -2.29 -0.41 -19.81
N VAL A 326 -2.52 0.77 -19.26
CA VAL A 326 -2.02 2.03 -19.81
C VAL A 326 -1.03 2.61 -18.82
N LYS A 327 0.18 2.88 -19.26
CA LYS A 327 1.21 3.56 -18.51
C LYS A 327 1.32 4.99 -18.99
N GLY A 328 0.89 5.92 -18.16
CA GLY A 328 0.95 7.35 -18.43
C GLY A 328 2.18 8.00 -17.82
N TRP A 329 2.20 9.34 -17.87
CA TRP A 329 3.21 10.13 -17.14
C TRP A 329 2.92 10.09 -15.65
N ARG A 330 1.68 10.42 -15.27
CA ARG A 330 1.27 10.61 -13.88
C ARG A 330 0.49 9.42 -13.33
N HIS A 331 -0.33 8.81 -14.17
CA HIS A 331 -1.17 7.68 -13.76
C HIS A 331 -0.90 6.47 -14.62
N ASP A 332 -0.96 5.31 -13.97
CA ASP A 332 -1.07 4.02 -14.62
C ASP A 332 -2.47 3.47 -14.39
N TYR A 333 -3.06 2.97 -15.46
CA TYR A 333 -4.41 2.46 -15.49
C TYR A 333 -4.43 0.97 -15.80
N LEU A 334 -5.45 0.34 -15.25
CA LEU A 334 -5.71 -1.07 -15.42
C LEU A 334 -7.21 -1.27 -15.61
N LEU A 335 -7.60 -1.76 -16.77
CA LEU A 335 -8.97 -2.13 -17.10
C LEU A 335 -9.05 -3.63 -17.35
N LEU A 336 -10.02 -4.28 -16.71
CA LEU A 336 -10.39 -5.67 -16.96
C LEU A 336 -11.90 -5.74 -17.22
N ASP A 337 -12.26 -6.08 -18.46
CA ASP A 337 -13.63 -6.28 -18.91
C ASP A 337 -13.91 -7.78 -19.04
N ARG A 338 -14.92 -8.24 -18.30
CA ARG A 338 -15.27 -9.64 -18.11
C ARG A 338 -16.70 -9.88 -18.55
N LEU A 339 -16.96 -11.01 -19.18
CA LEU A 339 -18.30 -11.48 -19.50
C LEU A 339 -18.71 -12.58 -18.52
N ILE A 340 -19.78 -12.33 -17.77
CA ILE A 340 -20.50 -13.33 -16.98
C ILE A 340 -21.55 -14.01 -17.88
N PRO A 341 -21.47 -15.34 -18.04
CA PRO A 341 -22.49 -16.10 -18.76
C PRO A 341 -23.86 -16.03 -18.09
N ARG A 342 -24.92 -16.10 -18.89
CA ARG A 342 -26.33 -16.02 -18.43
C ARG A 342 -26.70 -17.06 -17.39
N LYS A 343 -26.13 -18.26 -17.45
CA LYS A 343 -26.34 -19.34 -16.46
C LYS A 343 -26.13 -18.93 -14.99
N TYR A 344 -25.39 -17.84 -14.73
CA TYR A 344 -25.16 -17.35 -13.37
C TYR A 344 -26.26 -16.43 -12.82
N TYR A 345 -27.11 -15.84 -13.67
CA TYR A 345 -28.06 -14.80 -13.24
C TYR A 345 -29.40 -14.76 -13.97
N ASP A 346 -29.56 -15.49 -15.08
CA ASP A 346 -30.78 -15.55 -15.86
C ASP A 346 -31.49 -16.91 -15.64
N PRO A 347 -32.62 -16.95 -14.90
CA PRO A 347 -33.36 -18.19 -14.64
C PRO A 347 -33.93 -18.87 -15.89
N SER A 348 -34.00 -18.16 -17.02
CA SER A 348 -34.45 -18.74 -18.29
C SER A 348 -33.36 -19.55 -19.01
N ASP A 349 -32.10 -19.44 -18.58
CA ASP A 349 -31.00 -20.20 -19.14
C ASP A 349 -31.08 -21.68 -18.73
N ARG A 350 -30.82 -22.58 -19.67
CA ARG A 350 -30.92 -24.03 -19.47
C ARG A 350 -29.95 -24.54 -18.39
N GLU A 351 -28.79 -23.92 -18.25
CA GLU A 351 -27.77 -24.32 -17.28
C GLU A 351 -27.99 -23.69 -15.90
N TYR A 352 -28.86 -22.66 -15.79
CA TYR A 352 -29.09 -21.93 -14.54
C TYR A 352 -29.45 -22.82 -13.34
N PRO A 353 -30.34 -23.83 -13.46
CA PRO A 353 -30.67 -24.72 -12.34
C PRO A 353 -29.49 -25.59 -11.88
N GLY A 354 -28.51 -25.83 -12.77
CA GLY A 354 -27.33 -26.65 -12.51
C GLY A 354 -26.21 -25.93 -11.78
N VAL A 355 -26.26 -24.60 -11.67
CA VAL A 355 -25.25 -23.81 -10.96
C VAL A 355 -25.61 -23.70 -9.48
N PRO A 356 -24.71 -24.05 -8.54
CA PRO A 356 -24.93 -23.87 -7.11
C PRO A 356 -25.22 -22.40 -6.75
N GLU A 357 -26.12 -22.18 -5.79
CA GLU A 357 -26.51 -20.82 -5.39
C GLU A 357 -25.35 -20.01 -4.79
N GLU A 358 -24.48 -20.66 -4.02
CA GLU A 358 -23.25 -20.05 -3.50
C GLU A 358 -22.32 -19.56 -4.61
N GLU A 359 -22.21 -20.34 -5.69
CA GLU A 359 -21.41 -19.96 -6.85
C GLU A 359 -22.03 -18.78 -7.61
N ARG A 360 -23.35 -18.78 -7.81
CA ARG A 360 -24.06 -17.63 -8.42
C ARG A 360 -23.87 -16.36 -7.59
N ASN A 361 -24.07 -16.45 -6.28
CA ASN A 361 -23.91 -15.30 -5.38
C ASN A 361 -22.48 -14.77 -5.40
N GLN A 362 -21.47 -15.64 -5.46
CA GLN A 362 -20.07 -15.25 -5.57
C GLN A 362 -19.78 -14.48 -6.87
N VAL A 363 -20.26 -15.00 -8.01
CA VAL A 363 -20.07 -14.38 -9.33
C VAL A 363 -20.79 -13.04 -9.43
N LEU A 364 -21.97 -12.92 -8.81
CA LEU A 364 -22.75 -11.68 -8.88
C LEU A 364 -22.27 -10.58 -7.93
N GLN A 365 -21.83 -10.93 -6.72
CA GLN A 365 -21.30 -9.95 -5.76
C GLN A 365 -20.00 -9.28 -6.23
N SER A 366 -19.27 -9.95 -7.11
CA SER A 366 -17.98 -9.50 -7.67
C SER A 366 -18.12 -8.69 -8.96
N CYS A 367 -19.36 -8.46 -9.42
CA CYS A 367 -19.70 -7.67 -10.60
C CYS A 367 -20.76 -6.63 -10.24
N ARG A 368 -20.30 -5.53 -9.62
CA ARG A 368 -21.19 -4.44 -9.15
C ARG A 368 -21.55 -3.46 -10.26
N LEU A 369 -20.62 -3.18 -11.15
CA LEU A 369 -20.78 -2.24 -12.24
C LEU A 369 -20.81 -3.02 -13.55
N TYR A 370 -22.01 -3.14 -14.11
CA TYR A 370 -22.26 -4.07 -15.20
C TYR A 370 -23.20 -3.54 -16.27
N LYS A 371 -23.14 -4.20 -17.44
CA LYS A 371 -24.04 -3.99 -18.57
C LYS A 371 -24.48 -5.32 -19.14
N ASP A 372 -25.80 -5.52 -19.22
CA ASP A 372 -26.35 -6.70 -19.88
C ASP A 372 -26.23 -6.54 -21.40
N THR A 373 -25.73 -7.58 -22.05
CA THR A 373 -25.53 -7.68 -23.50
C THR A 373 -26.18 -8.96 -24.03
N GLN A 374 -26.21 -9.12 -25.35
CA GLN A 374 -26.73 -10.35 -25.94
C GLN A 374 -25.91 -11.59 -25.54
N GLU A 375 -24.60 -11.46 -25.33
CA GLU A 375 -23.74 -12.58 -24.94
C GLU A 375 -23.83 -12.92 -23.45
N GLY A 376 -24.24 -11.96 -22.61
CA GLY A 376 -24.22 -12.08 -21.16
C GLY A 376 -23.99 -10.74 -20.48
N ARG A 377 -23.60 -10.76 -19.21
CA ARG A 377 -23.41 -9.55 -18.39
C ARG A 377 -21.95 -9.16 -18.39
N ARG A 378 -21.61 -7.98 -18.92
CA ARG A 378 -20.24 -7.44 -18.88
C ARG A 378 -19.97 -6.69 -17.59
N CYS A 379 -18.79 -6.85 -17.02
CA CYS A 379 -18.35 -6.28 -15.74
C CYS A 379 -16.96 -5.65 -15.89
N LEU A 380 -16.66 -4.56 -15.19
CA LEU A 380 -15.45 -3.74 -15.41
C LEU A 380 -14.61 -3.53 -14.16
N ALA A 381 -13.57 -4.31 -13.91
CA ALA A 381 -12.62 -3.90 -12.87
C ALA A 381 -11.66 -2.84 -13.45
N LEU A 382 -11.78 -1.59 -12.98
CA LEU A 382 -10.94 -0.48 -13.41
C LEU A 382 -10.22 0.15 -12.21
N VAL A 383 -8.90 0.21 -12.28
CA VAL A 383 -8.05 0.82 -11.25
C VAL A 383 -7.15 1.86 -11.89
N GLU A 384 -7.04 2.99 -11.20
CA GLU A 384 -6.11 4.08 -11.49
C GLU A 384 -5.10 4.16 -10.34
N THR A 385 -3.81 4.27 -10.63
CA THR A 385 -2.72 4.38 -9.65
C THR A 385 -1.70 5.42 -10.11
N PRO A 386 -0.86 5.99 -9.22
CA PRO A 386 0.28 6.78 -9.66
C PRO A 386 1.24 5.96 -10.51
N THR A 387 1.94 6.62 -11.42
CA THR A 387 2.92 5.96 -12.29
C THR A 387 4.03 5.29 -11.51
N GLY A 388 4.36 4.06 -11.90
CA GLY A 388 5.39 3.23 -11.25
C GLY A 388 4.88 2.45 -10.03
N ILE A 389 3.61 2.64 -9.63
CA ILE A 389 2.94 1.88 -8.57
C ILE A 389 1.98 0.83 -9.19
N VAL A 390 2.13 0.55 -10.50
CA VAL A 390 1.27 -0.37 -11.25
C VAL A 390 1.00 -1.65 -10.45
N PRO A 391 -0.27 -2.02 -10.23
CA PRO A 391 -0.58 -3.32 -9.66
C PRO A 391 0.00 -4.41 -10.56
N THR A 392 0.84 -5.28 -9.98
CA THR A 392 1.27 -6.51 -10.65
C THR A 392 0.06 -7.35 -11.04
N LEU A 393 0.21 -8.33 -11.94
CA LEU A 393 -0.87 -9.30 -12.19
C LEU A 393 -1.37 -9.99 -10.91
N LYS A 394 -0.49 -10.21 -9.92
CA LYS A 394 -0.90 -10.72 -8.61
C LYS A 394 -1.81 -9.72 -7.88
N SER A 395 -1.48 -8.44 -7.92
CA SER A 395 -2.31 -7.36 -7.37
C SER A 395 -3.66 -7.29 -8.10
N LEU A 396 -3.68 -7.49 -9.42
CA LEU A 396 -4.88 -7.65 -10.25
C LEU A 396 -5.81 -8.78 -9.79
N LEU A 397 -5.27 -9.97 -9.55
CA LEU A 397 -6.02 -11.10 -8.98
C LEU A 397 -6.52 -10.79 -7.56
N MET A 398 -5.81 -9.92 -6.83
CA MET A 398 -6.25 -9.40 -5.54
C MET A 398 -7.25 -8.26 -5.64
N ILE A 399 -7.36 -7.56 -6.78
CA ILE A 399 -8.26 -6.42 -6.98
C ILE A 399 -9.64 -6.93 -7.39
N ASP A 400 -9.66 -7.92 -8.27
CA ASP A 400 -10.88 -8.50 -8.78
C ASP A 400 -11.38 -9.64 -7.88
N PRO A 401 -12.54 -9.50 -7.23
CA PRO A 401 -13.06 -10.53 -6.33
C PRO A 401 -13.38 -11.86 -7.02
N MET A 402 -13.52 -11.89 -8.35
CA MET A 402 -13.68 -13.12 -9.14
C MET A 402 -12.42 -13.98 -9.15
N PHE A 403 -11.25 -13.38 -8.91
CA PHE A 403 -9.96 -14.07 -8.87
C PHE A 403 -9.38 -14.21 -7.46
N GLN A 404 -9.89 -13.44 -6.48
CA GLN A 404 -9.37 -13.36 -5.10
C GLN A 404 -9.46 -14.66 -4.26
N ARG A 405 -10.16 -15.72 -4.69
CA ARG A 405 -10.45 -16.90 -3.84
C ARG A 405 -10.18 -18.27 -4.48
N GLY A 406 -9.13 -18.40 -5.30
CA GLY A 406 -8.32 -19.61 -5.14
C GLY A 406 -7.73 -19.55 -3.73
N ARG A 407 -7.89 -20.59 -2.90
CA ARG A 407 -7.47 -20.60 -1.46
C ARG A 407 -6.24 -19.73 -1.22
N GLN A 408 -6.29 -18.83 -0.23
CA GLN A 408 -5.08 -18.22 0.33
C GLN A 408 -4.16 -19.37 0.75
N TYR A 409 -3.11 -19.60 -0.03
CA TYR A 409 -2.02 -20.47 0.39
C TYR A 409 -1.31 -19.78 1.56
N PRO A 410 -1.02 -20.51 2.65
CA PRO A 410 -0.26 -19.98 3.77
C PRO A 410 1.14 -19.50 3.35
#